data_AF-A0A234LR23-F1
#
_entry.id   AF-A0A234LR23-F1
#
_cell.length_a   1.000
_cell.length_b   1.000
_cell.length_c   1.000
_cell.angle_alpha   90.00
_cell.angle_beta   90.00
_cell.angle_gamma   90.00
#
_symmetry.space_group_name_H-M   'P 1'
#
loop_
_entity.id
_entity.type
_entity.pdbx_description
1 polymer ?
#
loop_
_entity_poly.entity_id
_entity_poly.type
_entity_poly.pdbx_seq_one_letter_code
_entity_poly.pdbx_strand_id
1 'polypeptide(L)'
;MIKNDKAWVGDLLGGPLMSRESRVIAELLLTDPDEQTWQEQIVGHNILQASSPKTAKRYMSTLFRTGHFGVKSFPYRGSQRIT
;
A
#
# COMPACT_ATOMS: atom_id res chain seq x y z
N MET A 1 -1.90 4.09 -35.91
CA MET A 1 -2.51 4.06 -34.57
C MET A 1 -1.52 3.39 -33.62
N ILE A 2 -0.75 4.18 -32.87
CA ILE A 2 0.28 3.65 -31.96
C ILE A 2 -0.44 3.09 -30.73
N LYS A 3 -0.44 1.77 -30.56
CA LYS A 3 -0.91 1.12 -29.34
C LYS A 3 0.11 1.42 -28.25
N ASN A 4 -0.32 2.14 -27.22
CA ASN A 4 0.50 2.42 -26.06
C ASN A 4 0.44 1.18 -25.15
N ASP A 5 1.13 0.12 -25.57
CA ASP A 5 1.28 -1.13 -24.81
C ASP A 5 2.22 -0.83 -23.64
N LYS A 6 1.69 -0.31 -22.53
CA LYS A 6 2.47 -0.15 -21.30
C LYS A 6 2.80 -1.54 -20.74
N ALA A 7 3.80 -2.20 -21.31
CA ALA A 7 4.36 -3.47 -20.86
C ALA A 7 5.08 -3.33 -19.49
N TRP A 8 5.35 -2.09 -19.08
CA TRP A 8 6.05 -1.78 -17.84
C TRP A 8 5.11 -1.10 -16.85
N VAL A 9 4.83 -1.79 -15.76
CA VAL A 9 4.09 -1.23 -14.63
C VAL A 9 5.09 -0.57 -13.69
N GLY A 10 4.96 0.74 -13.46
CA GLY A 10 5.78 1.50 -12.51
C GLY A 10 5.49 1.19 -11.04
N ASP A 11 4.96 0.02 -10.70
CA ASP A 11 4.55 -0.31 -9.33
C ASP A 11 5.75 -0.62 -8.41
N LEU A 12 6.93 -0.89 -8.99
CA LEU A 12 8.20 -0.98 -8.26
C LEU A 12 8.69 0.38 -7.72
N LEU A 13 8.01 1.49 -8.00
CA LEU A 13 8.39 2.83 -7.53
C LEU A 13 8.11 3.07 -6.02
N GLY A 14 7.55 2.07 -5.32
CA GLY A 14 7.27 2.18 -3.88
C GLY A 14 8.51 2.17 -2.99
N GLY A 15 9.59 1.52 -3.43
CA GLY A 15 10.81 1.30 -2.67
C GLY A 15 11.48 -0.04 -3.01
N PRO A 16 12.53 -0.45 -2.26
CA PRO A 16 13.11 -1.81 -2.31
C PRO A 16 12.05 -2.86 -1.91
N LEU A 17 12.39 -4.13 -1.70
CA LEU A 17 11.43 -5.22 -1.39
C LEU A 17 10.48 -4.93 -0.19
N MET A 18 10.82 -3.95 0.67
CA MET A 18 10.02 -3.55 1.82
C MET A 18 9.74 -4.71 2.80
N SER A 19 10.73 -5.56 3.04
CA SER A 19 10.55 -6.81 3.82
C SER A 19 10.06 -6.55 5.24
N ARG A 20 10.52 -5.46 5.88
CA ARG A 20 10.07 -5.07 7.23
C ARG A 20 8.60 -4.67 7.20
N GLU A 21 8.25 -3.75 6.31
CA GLU A 21 6.89 -3.23 6.14
C GLU A 21 5.94 -4.37 5.75
N SER A 22 6.38 -5.29 4.89
CA SER A 22 5.62 -6.48 4.50
C SER A 22 5.31 -7.37 5.69
N ARG A 23 6.28 -7.62 6.58
CA ARG A 23 6.05 -8.42 7.79
C ARG A 23 5.06 -7.73 8.73
N VAL A 24 5.25 -6.44 8.99
CA VAL A 24 4.36 -5.64 9.84
C VAL A 24 2.93 -5.65 9.30
N ILE A 25 2.75 -5.52 7.98
CA ILE A 25 1.43 -5.61 7.34
C ILE A 25 0.87 -7.02 7.43
N ALA A 26 1.68 -8.07 7.27
CA ALA A 26 1.22 -9.45 7.41
C ALA A 26 0.72 -9.74 8.83
N GLU A 27 1.44 -9.27 9.85
CA GLU A 27 1.03 -9.38 11.25
C GLU A 27 -0.31 -8.67 11.49
N LEU A 28 -0.50 -7.47 10.95
CA LEU A 28 -1.77 -6.75 11.05
C LEU A 28 -2.89 -7.44 10.26
N LEU A 29 -2.63 -7.99 9.07
CA LEU A 29 -3.62 -8.74 8.29
C LEU A 29 -4.15 -9.97 9.02
N LEU A 30 -3.32 -10.64 9.82
CA LEU A 30 -3.73 -11.80 10.61
C LEU A 30 -4.75 -11.46 11.70
N THR A 31 -4.91 -10.19 12.06
CA THR A 31 -5.90 -9.75 13.05
C THR A 31 -7.25 -9.36 12.43
N ASP A 32 -7.43 -9.55 11.12
CA ASP A 32 -8.61 -9.15 10.34
C ASP A 32 -9.12 -7.72 10.66
N PRO A 33 -8.29 -6.67 10.51
CA PRO A 33 -8.65 -5.34 10.96
C PRO A 33 -9.62 -4.67 9.99
N ASP A 34 -10.53 -3.87 10.54
CA ASP A 34 -11.42 -3.01 9.77
C ASP A 34 -10.72 -1.75 9.23
N GLU A 35 -11.39 -1.03 8.33
CA GLU A 35 -10.82 0.15 7.65
C GLU A 35 -10.33 1.23 8.63
N GLN A 36 -11.06 1.45 9.72
CA GLN A 36 -10.69 2.43 10.74
C GLN A 36 -9.42 2.01 11.46
N THR A 37 -9.31 0.73 11.84
CA THR A 37 -8.12 0.16 12.48
C THR A 37 -6.91 0.28 11.55
N TRP A 38 -7.08 0.01 10.24
CA TRP A 38 -6.01 0.22 9.27
C TRP A 38 -5.53 1.66 9.21
N GLN A 39 -6.46 2.62 9.14
CA GLN A 39 -6.11 4.03 9.09
C GLN A 39 -5.38 4.46 10.37
N GLU A 40 -5.86 4.05 11.54
CA GLU A 40 -5.25 4.38 12.82
C GLU A 40 -3.84 3.77 12.93
N GLN A 41 -3.69 2.48 12.63
CA GLN A 41 -2.41 1.79 12.72
C GLN A 41 -1.38 2.35 11.73
N ILE A 42 -1.78 2.59 10.48
CA ILE A 42 -0.86 3.01 9.40
C ILE A 42 -0.54 4.51 9.45
N VAL A 43 -1.53 5.36 9.73
CA VAL A 43 -1.37 6.83 9.68
C VAL A 43 -1.25 7.44 11.08
N GLY A 44 -2.07 7.01 12.03
CA GLY A 44 -2.05 7.50 13.41
C GLY A 44 -0.80 7.03 14.16
N HIS A 45 -0.60 5.72 14.24
CA HIS A 45 0.52 5.10 14.94
C HIS A 45 1.78 4.95 14.08
N ASN A 46 1.68 5.11 12.76
CA ASN A 46 2.80 4.99 11.82
C ASN A 46 3.62 3.70 12.04
N ILE A 47 2.97 2.54 12.12
CA ILE A 47 3.65 1.25 12.34
C ILE A 47 4.70 0.93 11.25
N LEU A 48 4.54 1.52 10.06
CA LEU A 48 5.49 1.42 8.95
C LEU A 48 6.75 2.27 9.16
N GLN A 49 6.77 3.16 10.15
CA GLN A 49 7.86 4.12 10.42
C GLN A 49 8.18 4.98 9.19
N ALA A 50 7.14 5.38 8.45
CA ALA A 50 7.30 6.19 7.27
C ALA A 50 7.65 7.64 7.63
N SER A 51 8.43 8.30 6.77
CA SER A 51 8.83 9.71 6.95
C SER A 51 7.67 10.70 6.90
N SER A 52 6.52 10.29 6.35
CA SER A 52 5.31 11.09 6.31
C SER A 52 4.07 10.22 6.14
N PRO A 53 2.88 10.72 6.46
CA PRO A 53 1.61 10.05 6.15
C PRO A 53 1.46 9.72 4.67
N LYS A 54 1.95 10.57 3.76
CA LYS A 54 1.93 10.33 2.31
C LYS A 54 2.84 9.16 1.92
N THR A 55 4.00 9.04 2.56
CA THR A 55 4.91 7.90 2.39
C THR A 55 4.28 6.61 2.89
N ALA A 56 3.63 6.61 4.07
CA ALA A 56 2.93 5.45 4.60
C ALA A 56 1.83 4.95 3.65
N LYS A 57 1.04 5.87 3.07
CA LYS A 57 0.02 5.54 2.07
C LYS A 57 0.62 4.93 0.80
N ARG A 58 1.77 5.45 0.34
CA ARG A 58 2.47 4.92 -0.84
C ARG A 58 2.97 3.50 -0.57
N TYR A 59 3.58 3.27 0.59
CA TYR A 59 4.06 1.96 1.02
C TYR A 59 2.94 0.92 1.02
N MET A 60 1.82 1.29 1.63
CA MET A 60 0.63 0.47 1.65
C MET A 60 0.11 0.17 0.23
N SER A 61 0.01 1.19 -0.62
CA SER A 61 -0.45 1.04 -2.00
C SER A 61 0.43 0.08 -2.81
N THR A 62 1.75 0.17 -2.68
CA THR A 62 2.69 -0.73 -3.36
C THR A 62 2.55 -2.17 -2.89
N LEU A 63 2.47 -2.39 -1.57
CA LEU A 63 2.40 -3.73 -0.99
C LEU A 63 1.10 -4.47 -1.35
N PHE A 64 -0.03 -3.76 -1.41
CA PHE A 64 -1.30 -4.36 -1.79
C PHE A 64 -1.49 -4.49 -3.31
N ARG A 65 -1.01 -3.52 -4.10
CA ARG A 65 -1.17 -3.54 -5.56
C ARG A 65 -0.31 -4.59 -6.25
N THR A 66 0.90 -4.84 -5.73
CA THR A 66 1.85 -5.81 -6.32
C THR A 66 1.45 -7.27 -6.04
N GLY A 67 0.26 -7.53 -5.49
CA GLY A 67 -0.27 -8.88 -5.30
C GLY A 67 0.43 -9.71 -4.22
N HIS A 68 1.35 -9.13 -3.45
CA HIS A 68 2.12 -9.83 -2.40
C HIS A 68 1.24 -10.48 -1.32
N PHE A 69 0.01 -9.98 -1.14
CA PHE A 69 -0.91 -10.44 -0.10
C PHE A 69 -2.23 -11.00 -0.61
N GLY A 70 -2.45 -11.12 -1.93
CA GLY A 70 -3.67 -11.73 -2.50
C GLY A 70 -4.99 -11.03 -2.13
N VAL A 71 -4.95 -9.84 -1.51
CA VAL A 71 -6.15 -9.14 -1.01
C VAL A 71 -6.81 -8.42 -2.18
N LYS A 72 -7.94 -8.95 -2.66
CA LYS A 72 -8.58 -8.53 -3.92
C LYS A 72 -9.02 -7.08 -4.00
N SER A 73 -9.14 -6.35 -2.90
CA SER A 73 -9.39 -4.90 -2.87
C SER A 73 -9.33 -4.44 -1.42
N PHE A 74 -8.31 -3.66 -1.06
CA PHE A 74 -8.26 -3.00 0.25
C PHE A 74 -9.03 -1.66 0.18
N PRO A 75 -9.79 -1.27 1.22
CA PRO A 75 -10.66 -0.08 1.18
C PRO A 75 -9.92 1.27 1.12
N TYR A 76 -8.58 1.29 1.15
CA TYR A 76 -7.81 2.52 0.90
C TYR A 76 -7.81 2.91 -0.58
N ARG A 77 -8.99 3.06 -1.17
CA ARG A 77 -9.21 3.83 -2.40
C ARG A 77 -9.07 5.29 -2.00
N GLY A 78 -7.81 5.72 -1.83
CA GLY A 78 -7.46 7.12 -1.61
C GLY A 78 -8.18 7.98 -2.63
N SER A 79 -9.21 8.69 -2.17
CA SER A 79 -9.89 9.74 -2.89
C SER A 79 -8.90 10.85 -3.19
N GLN A 80 -8.18 10.71 -4.30
CA GLN A 80 -7.58 11.80 -5.05
C GLN A 80 -7.60 11.35 -6.52
N ARG A 81 -8.72 11.65 -7.21
CA ARG A 81 -8.64 11.94 -8.64
C ARG A 81 -7.69 13.12 -8.75
N ILE A 82 -6.55 12.90 -9.38
CA ILE A 82 -5.64 13.96 -9.80
C ILE A 82 -6.41 14.72 -10.88
N THR A 83 -7.03 15.85 -10.50
CA THR A 83 -7.37 16.94 -11.43
C THR A 83 -6.13 17.76 -11.69
#